data_AF-A0A522YX16-F1
#
_entry.id   AF-A0A522YX16-F1
#
_cell.length_a   1.000
_cell.length_b   1.000
_cell.length_c   1.000
_cell.angle_alpha   90.00
_cell.angle_beta   90.00
_cell.angle_gamma   90.00
#
_symmetry.space_group_name_H-M   'P 1'
#
loop_
_entity.id
_entity.type
_entity.pdbx_description
1 polymer ?
#
loop_
_entity_poly.entity_id
_entity_poly.type
_entity_poly.pdbx_seq_one_letter_code
_entity_poly.pdbx_strand_id
1 'polypeptide(L)' 'LNAELIEALESAPGQTVIQLATSNRYVVRENVDEIIEKVIEYRRKVNSESKVPNPIKGYERT' A
#
# COMPACT_ATOMS: atom_id res chain seq x y z
N LEU A 1 10.45 -3.73 -0.88
CA LEU A 1 9.75 -2.84 -1.83
C LEU A 1 8.83 -1.94 -1.03
N ASN A 2 8.97 -0.62 -1.13
CA ASN A 2 8.14 0.34 -0.40
C ASN A 2 6.99 0.78 -1.33
N ALA A 3 5.73 0.60 -0.89
CA ALA A 3 4.55 0.90 -1.69
C ALA A 3 4.34 2.40 -1.91
N GLU A 4 4.73 3.23 -0.94
CA GLU A 4 4.65 4.69 -0.99
C GLU A 4 5.63 5.30 -2.01
N LEU A 5 6.66 4.55 -2.41
CA LEU A 5 7.65 5.00 -3.39
C LEU A 5 7.34 4.53 -4.81
N ILE A 6 6.29 3.73 -5.02
CA ILE A 6 5.89 3.28 -6.36
C ILE A 6 5.37 4.48 -7.13
N GLU A 7 6.03 4.80 -8.24
CA GLU A 7 5.68 5.90 -9.13
C GLU A 7 4.83 5.41 -10.30
N ALA A 8 5.23 4.30 -10.92
CA ALA A 8 4.53 3.72 -12.06
C ALA A 8 4.64 2.19 -12.10
N LEU A 9 3.62 1.55 -12.68
CA LEU A 9 3.58 0.13 -13.00
C LEU A 9 3.42 -0.01 -14.52
N GLU A 10 4.31 -0.75 -15.15
CA GLU A 10 4.29 -1.00 -16.59
C GLU A 10 4.09 -2.49 -16.85
N SER A 11 3.06 -2.81 -17.62
CA SER A 11 2.76 -4.19 -18.02
C SER A 11 3.67 -4.61 -19.18
N ALA A 12 4.36 -5.72 -19.01
CA ALA A 12 5.16 -6.38 -20.04
C ALA A 12 4.69 -7.84 -20.21
N PRO A 13 5.05 -8.52 -21.33
CA PRO A 13 4.63 -9.91 -21.53
C PRO A 13 5.10 -10.84 -20.40
N GLY A 14 4.17 -11.33 -19.59
CA GLY A 14 4.42 -12.28 -18.49
C GLY A 14 5.10 -11.69 -17.24
N GLN A 15 5.23 -10.37 -17.14
CA GLN A 15 5.88 -9.71 -16.01
C GLN A 15 5.45 -8.24 -15.90
N THR A 16 5.61 -7.66 -14.72
CA THR A 16 5.37 -6.23 -14.50
C THR A 16 6.67 -5.53 -14.12
N VAL A 17 6.89 -4.34 -14.66
CA VAL A 17 7.99 -3.46 -14.26
C VAL A 17 7.47 -2.42 -13.29
N ILE A 18 8.07 -2.37 -12.10
CA ILE A 18 7.78 -1.39 -11.06
C ILE A 18 8.85 -0.31 -11.10
N GLN A 19 8.45 0.93 -11.30
CA GLN A 19 9.32 2.10 -11.23
C GLN A 19 9.09 2.82 -9.92
N LEU A 20 10.16 3.05 -9.17
CA LEU A 20 10.13 3.82 -7.94
C LEU A 20 10.53 5.27 -8.19
N ALA A 21 10.00 6.19 -7.39
CA ALA A 21 10.39 7.60 -7.35
C ALA A 21 11.89 7.82 -7.02
N THR A 22 12.57 6.77 -6.56
CA THR A 22 14.02 6.75 -6.33
C THR A 22 14.83 6.40 -7.58
N SER A 23 14.20 6.37 -8.76
CA SER A 23 14.77 5.92 -10.04
C SER A 23 15.17 4.43 -10.11
N ASN A 24 14.89 3.67 -9.04
CA ASN A 24 15.09 2.22 -9.04
C ASN A 24 13.96 1.50 -9.78
N ARG A 25 14.28 0.42 -10.48
CA ARG A 25 13.32 -0.41 -11.22
C ARG A 25 13.39 -1.87 -10.80
N TYR A 26 12.24 -2.51 -10.70
CA TYR A 26 12.10 -3.92 -10.35
C TYR A 26 11.25 -4.62 -11.39
N VAL A 27 11.62 -5.84 -11.76
CA VAL A 27 10.81 -6.71 -12.62
C VAL A 27 10.25 -7.83 -11.75
N VAL A 28 8.92 -7.98 -11.77
CA VAL A 28 8.19 -8.96 -10.94
C VAL A 28 7.30 -9.83 -11.83
N ARG A 29 6.94 -11.02 -11.36
CA ARG A 29 6.11 -11.97 -12.11
C ARG A 29 4.63 -11.68 -11.99
N GLU A 30 4.25 -10.99 -10.92
CA GLU A 30 2.89 -10.59 -10.65
C GLU A 30 2.38 -9.60 -11.69
N ASN A 31 1.09 -9.72 -12.01
CA ASN A 31 0.40 -8.76 -12.87
C ASN A 31 0.14 -7.45 -12.12
N VAL A 32 -0.12 -6.39 -12.88
CA VAL A 32 -0.42 -5.05 -12.35
C VAL A 32 -1.54 -5.09 -11.30
N ASP A 33 -2.63 -5.82 -11.57
CA ASP A 33 -3.78 -5.91 -10.67
C ASP A 33 -3.43 -6.54 -9.32
N GLU A 34 -2.66 -7.63 -9.33
CA GLU A 34 -2.19 -8.29 -8.10
C GLU A 34 -1.31 -7.36 -7.26
N ILE A 35 -0.48 -6.55 -7.92
CA ILE A 35 0.38 -5.58 -7.23
C ILE A 35 -0.47 -4.47 -6.60
N ILE A 36 -1.50 -3.99 -7.29
CA ILE A 36 -2.44 -2.99 -6.76
C ILE A 36 -3.15 -3.54 -5.52
N GLU A 37 -3.65 -4.77 -5.57
CA GLU A 37 -4.30 -5.41 -4.42
C GLU A 37 -3.36 -5.52 -3.21
N LYS A 38 -2.11 -5.96 -3.44
CA LYS A 38 -1.08 -6.03 -2.39
C LYS A 38 -0.78 -4.64 -1.78
N VAL A 39 -0.73 -3.59 -2.60
CA VAL A 39 -0.53 -2.21 -2.13
C VAL A 39 -1.70 -1.74 -1.28
N ILE A 40 -2.94 -2.00 -1.70
CA ILE A 40 -4.15 -1.67 -0.93
C ILE A 40 -4.15 -2.41 0.41
N GLU A 41 -3.86 -3.71 0.41
CA GLU A 41 -3.80 -4.53 1.61
C GLU A 41 -2.75 -3.99 2.58
N TYR A 42 -1.55 -3.68 2.09
CA TYR A 42 -0.48 -3.09 2.89
C TYR A 42 -0.92 -1.76 3.52
N ARG A 43 -1.49 -0.83 2.74
CA ARG A 43 -1.97 0.47 3.28
C ARG A 43 -3.08 0.29 4.31
N ARG A 44 -3.99 -0.67 4.11
CA ARG A 44 -5.03 -0.99 5.10
C ARG A 44 -4.41 -1.46 6.41
N LYS A 45 -3.46 -2.40 6.35
CA LYS A 45 -2.75 -2.91 7.54
C LYS A 45 -2.04 -1.79 8.29
N VAL A 46 -1.25 -0.99 7.60
CA VAL A 46 -0.50 0.14 8.18
C VAL A 46 -1.43 1.16 8.84
N ASN A 47 -2.55 1.51 8.20
CA ASN A 47 -3.48 2.52 8.75
C ASN A 47 -4.43 1.96 9.83
N SER A 48 -4.68 0.65 9.84
CA SER A 48 -5.63 0.03 10.78
C SER A 48 -5.19 0.10 12.24
N GLU A 49 -3.89 0.29 12.51
CA GLU A 49 -3.36 0.38 13.87
C GLU A 49 -3.46 1.79 14.49
N SER A 50 -4.05 2.76 13.78
CA SER A 50 -4.37 4.08 14.36
C SER A 50 -5.48 3.94 15.40
N LYS A 51 -5.10 3.53 16.62
CA LYS A 51 -5.91 3.64 17.84
C LYS A 51 -6.04 5.12 18.15
N VAL A 52 -6.93 5.83 17.44
CA VAL A 52 -7.36 7.15 17.90
C VAL A 52 -7.99 6.91 19.27
N PRO A 53 -7.38 7.37 20.38
CA PRO A 53 -7.98 7.16 21.68
C PRO A 53 -9.31 7.90 21.66
N ASN A 54 -10.43 7.19 21.77
CA ASN A 54 -11.73 7.84 21.81
C ASN A 54 -11.76 8.75 23.05
N PRO A 55 -11.79 10.10 22.87
CA PRO A 55 -11.65 11.04 23.97
C PRO A 55 -12.87 11.06 24.90
N ILE A 56 -13.98 10.44 24.49
CA ILE A 56 -15.24 10.38 25.23
C ILE A 56 -15.42 8.98 25.86
N LYS A 57 -14.44 8.08 25.74
CA LYS A 57 -14.51 6.74 26.33
C LYS A 57 -14.64 6.85 27.86
N GLY A 58 -15.83 6.53 28.39
CA GLY A 58 -16.13 6.58 29.83
C GLY A 58 -16.94 7.82 30.27
N TYR A 59 -17.38 8.67 29.35
CA TYR A 59 -18.31 9.77 29.70
C TYR A 59 -19.75 9.23 29.80
N GLU A 60 -20.24 9.09 31.02
CA GLU A 60 -21.67 8.88 31.27
C GLU A 60 -22.34 10.26 31.44
N ARG A 61 -23.39 10.52 30.64
CA ARG A 61 -24.23 11.71 30.80
C ARG A 61 -25.06 11.53 32.06
N THR A 62 -24.75 12.30 33.11
CA THR A 62 -25.62 12.48 34.29
C THR A 62 -26.76 13.45 33.97
#